data_AF-A0A839K4Q8-F1
#
_entry.id   AF-A0A839K4Q8-F1
#
_cell.length_a   1.000
_cell.length_b   1.000
_cell.length_c   1.000
_cell.angle_alpha   90.00
_cell.angle_beta   90.00
_cell.angle_gamma   90.00
#
_symmetry.space_group_name_H-M   'P 1'
#
loop_
_entity.id
_entity.type
_entity.pdbx_description
1 polymer ?
#
loop_
_entity_poly.entity_id
_entity_poly.type
_entity_poly.pdbx_seq_one_letter_code
_entity_poly.pdbx_strand_id
1 'polypeptide(L)'
;MCSSEEPGVLLASYGLEQNATRIAGLEPMERYETIRQNIEEVHGLPKGFLNSFIISNKTVNWFTEPNFRGAFAYYLPGQKELFAYEMQRPEYQNRLFFAGEHTSTKHGWIQGALFSGKMAANQLAYALNTL
;
A
#
# COMPACT_ATOMS: atom_id res chain seq x y z
N MET A 1 18.46 -14.47 13.80
CA MET A 1 18.39 -14.39 15.28
C MET A 1 18.24 -12.92 15.62
N CYS A 2 17.19 -12.52 16.35
CA CYS A 2 17.07 -11.16 16.88
C CYS A 2 17.61 -11.20 18.32
N SER A 3 18.60 -10.35 18.62
CA SER A 3 19.11 -10.16 19.99
C SER A 3 18.24 -9.14 20.72
N SER A 4 18.02 -9.33 22.03
CA SER A 4 17.36 -8.33 22.88
C SER A 4 18.22 -7.09 23.14
N GLU A 5 19.53 -7.22 22.92
CA GLU A 5 20.53 -6.20 23.26
C GLU A 5 20.88 -5.29 22.07
N GLU A 6 20.30 -5.52 20.90
CA GLU A 6 20.58 -4.76 19.68
C GLU A 6 19.34 -3.98 19.23
N PRO A 7 19.51 -2.80 18.61
CA PRO A 7 18.39 -2.03 18.08
C PRO A 7 17.55 -2.82 17.06
N GLY A 8 16.23 -2.80 17.24
CA GLY A 8 15.26 -3.36 16.31
C GLY A 8 14.36 -2.29 15.69
N VAL A 9 13.59 -2.69 14.68
CA VAL A 9 12.57 -1.82 14.06
C VAL A 9 11.18 -2.32 14.46
N LEU A 10 10.33 -1.39 14.90
CA LEU A 10 8.93 -1.63 15.19
C LEU A 10 8.06 -0.90 14.15
N LEU A 11 7.11 -1.62 13.54
CA LEU A 11 6.02 -0.98 12.80
C LEU A 11 5.01 -0.40 13.80
N ALA A 12 5.29 0.82 14.27
CA ALA A 12 4.52 1.44 15.34
C ALA A 12 3.11 1.89 14.90
N SER A 13 2.91 2.16 13.61
CA SER A 13 1.61 2.53 13.09
C SER A 13 1.45 2.01 11.66
N TYR A 14 0.35 1.31 11.42
CA TYR A 14 -0.09 0.90 10.10
C TYR A 14 -1.60 1.11 10.01
N GLY A 15 -2.02 1.97 9.09
CA GLY A 15 -3.42 2.34 8.92
C GLY A 15 -3.78 2.41 7.45
N LEU A 16 -5.07 2.28 7.18
CA LEU A 16 -5.69 2.47 5.88
C LEU A 16 -6.77 3.55 5.97
N GLU A 17 -7.23 3.99 4.81
CA GLU A 17 -8.37 4.90 4.66
C GLU A 17 -8.24 6.14 5.57
N GLN A 18 -9.32 6.51 6.26
CA GLN A 18 -9.39 7.72 7.07
C GLN A 18 -8.41 7.72 8.24
N ASN A 19 -8.05 6.56 8.78
CA ASN A 19 -7.05 6.47 9.85
C ASN A 19 -5.65 6.83 9.31
N ALA A 20 -5.31 6.35 8.12
CA ALA A 20 -4.08 6.75 7.45
C ALA A 20 -4.07 8.26 7.16
N THR A 21 -5.18 8.80 6.62
CA THR A 21 -5.29 10.23 6.29
C THR A 21 -5.14 11.10 7.54
N ARG A 22 -5.75 10.73 8.67
CA ARG A 22 -5.66 11.50 9.92
C ARG A 22 -4.22 11.56 10.44
N ILE A 23 -3.55 10.42 10.56
CA ILE A 23 -2.16 10.37 11.07
C ILE A 23 -1.18 11.02 10.08
N ALA A 24 -1.35 10.78 8.78
CA ALA A 24 -0.49 11.37 7.76
C ALA A 24 -0.74 12.87 7.54
N GLY A 25 -1.87 13.42 8.00
CA GLY A 25 -2.17 14.85 7.95
C GLY A 25 -1.47 15.67 9.03
N LEU A 26 -0.92 15.03 10.06
CA LEU A 26 -0.16 15.69 11.12
C LEU A 26 1.22 16.16 10.62
N GLU A 27 1.72 17.26 11.17
CA GLU A 27 3.09 17.71 10.99
C GLU A 27 4.08 16.63 11.48
N PRO A 28 5.29 16.51 10.89
CA PRO A 28 6.19 15.38 11.16
C PRO A 28 6.49 15.12 12.64
N MET A 29 6.74 16.18 13.42
CA MET A 29 7.02 16.06 14.85
C MET A 29 5.78 15.68 15.66
N GLU A 30 4.62 16.27 15.34
CA GLU A 30 3.36 15.94 16.01
C GLU A 30 2.97 14.48 15.73
N ARG A 31 3.09 14.04 14.48
CA ARG A 31 2.88 12.64 14.07
C ARG A 31 3.75 11.68 14.88
N TYR A 32 5.04 11.99 15.02
CA TYR A 32 5.97 11.19 15.80
C TYR A 32 5.53 11.10 17.26
N GLU A 33 5.22 12.24 17.90
CA GLU A 33 4.79 12.28 19.30
C GLU A 33 3.48 11.53 19.52
N THR A 34 2.49 11.70 18.64
CA THR A 34 1.21 10.98 18.70
C THR A 34 1.42 9.47 18.61
N ILE A 35 2.19 8.99 17.61
CA ILE A 35 2.43 7.56 17.45
C ILE A 35 3.20 7.01 18.66
N ARG A 36 4.24 7.70 19.12
CA ARG A 36 5.04 7.28 20.29
C ARG A 36 4.19 7.17 21.56
N GLN A 37 3.35 8.16 21.83
CA GLN A 37 2.45 8.15 23.01
C GLN A 37 1.41 7.03 22.91
N ASN A 38 0.87 6.77 21.71
CA ASN A 38 -0.04 5.65 21.50
C ASN A 38 0.63 4.28 21.76
N ILE A 39 1.91 4.12 21.38
CA ILE A 39 2.66 2.90 21.73
C ILE A 39 2.84 2.80 23.25
N GLU A 40 3.18 3.89 23.93
CA GLU A 40 3.28 3.87 25.39
C GLU A 40 1.97 3.43 26.04
N GLU A 41 0.85 4.01 25.61
CA GLU A 41 -0.47 3.69 26.14
C GLU A 41 -0.88 2.23 25.88
N VAL A 42 -0.76 1.75 24.63
CA VAL A 42 -1.13 0.37 24.24
C VAL A 42 -0.29 -0.67 24.98
N HIS A 43 0.97 -0.36 25.27
CA HIS A 43 1.87 -1.26 25.99
C HIS A 43 1.90 -1.03 27.52
N GLY A 44 1.07 -0.11 28.04
CA GLY A 44 1.00 0.18 29.48
C GLY A 44 2.26 0.83 30.06
N LEU A 45 3.02 1.55 29.24
CA LEU A 45 4.26 2.23 29.63
C LEU A 45 3.95 3.64 30.16
N PRO A 46 4.77 4.16 31.10
CA PRO A 46 4.66 5.55 31.53
C PRO A 46 4.84 6.53 30.38
N LYS A 47 4.13 7.66 30.42
CA LYS A 47 4.28 8.72 29.42
C LYS A 47 5.74 9.21 29.37
N GLY A 48 6.32 9.20 28.18
CA GLY A 48 7.71 9.60 27.93
C GLY A 48 8.74 8.49 28.14
N PHE A 49 8.33 7.28 28.52
CA PHE A 49 9.21 6.12 28.65
C PHE A 49 10.07 5.89 27.40
N LEU A 50 9.51 6.03 26.20
CA LEU A 50 10.21 5.77 24.93
C LEU A 50 11.15 6.90 24.48
N ASN A 51 11.15 8.06 25.13
CA ASN A 51 11.94 9.22 24.71
C ASN A 51 13.44 8.94 24.62
N SER A 52 13.97 8.04 25.46
CA SER A 52 15.38 7.68 25.50
C SER A 52 15.75 6.44 24.68
N PHE A 53 14.77 5.71 24.14
CA PHE A 53 15.01 4.43 23.44
C PHE A 53 14.91 4.55 21.92
N ILE A 54 14.21 5.56 21.41
CA ILE A 54 14.02 5.74 19.97
C ILE A 54 15.23 6.44 19.36
N ILE A 55 15.98 5.73 18.53
CA ILE A 55 17.15 6.24 17.82
C ILE A 55 16.74 7.06 16.58
N SER A 56 15.72 6.59 15.86
CA SER A 56 15.21 7.26 14.66
C SER A 56 13.79 6.79 14.34
N ASN A 57 13.09 7.55 13.50
CA ASN A 57 11.78 7.18 12.98
C ASN A 57 11.69 7.48 11.48
N LYS A 58 10.81 6.76 10.79
CA LYS A 58 10.46 6.99 9.39
C LYS A 58 8.97 6.75 9.21
N THR A 59 8.33 7.60 8.42
CA THR A 59 6.93 7.42 8.02
C THR A 59 6.82 7.45 6.51
N VAL A 60 5.82 6.74 5.97
CA VAL A 60 5.49 6.71 4.54
C VAL A 60 4.00 6.99 4.42
N ASN A 61 3.65 7.94 3.55
CA ASN A 61 2.27 8.21 3.17
C ASN A 61 2.11 7.97 1.67
N TRP A 62 1.49 6.86 1.30
CA TRP A 62 1.29 6.46 -0.08
C TRP A 62 0.50 7.47 -0.94
N PHE A 63 -0.28 8.36 -0.32
CA PHE A 63 -0.98 9.43 -1.06
C PHE A 63 -0.05 10.56 -1.54
N THR A 64 1.09 10.74 -0.89
CA THR A 64 2.05 11.82 -1.21
C THR A 64 3.31 11.30 -1.91
N GLU A 65 3.45 9.98 -2.06
CA GLU A 65 4.56 9.39 -2.81
C GLU A 65 4.46 9.77 -4.30
N PRO A 66 5.52 10.31 -4.95
CA PRO A 66 5.40 10.96 -6.28
C PRO A 66 4.86 10.08 -7.40
N ASN A 67 5.13 8.77 -7.35
CA ASN A 67 4.74 7.80 -8.37
C ASN A 67 3.48 7.01 -8.00
N PHE A 68 2.85 7.36 -6.88
CA PHE A 68 1.65 6.74 -6.37
C PHE A 68 0.57 7.80 -6.20
N ARG A 69 -0.68 7.37 -6.09
CA ARG A 69 -1.82 8.27 -5.85
C ARG A 69 -2.72 7.71 -4.75
N GLY A 70 -2.14 6.91 -3.87
CA GLY A 70 -2.84 6.04 -2.92
C GLY A 70 -2.09 4.72 -2.74
N ALA A 71 -2.50 3.93 -1.75
CA ALA A 71 -1.80 2.69 -1.38
C ALA A 71 -2.02 1.54 -2.38
N PHE A 72 -3.28 1.27 -2.73
CA PHE A 72 -3.68 0.21 -3.66
C PHE A 72 -5.14 0.45 -4.11
N ALA A 73 -5.59 -0.27 -5.14
CA ALA A 73 -6.99 -0.19 -5.56
C ALA A 73 -7.91 -0.84 -4.52
N TYR A 74 -9.12 -0.31 -4.36
CA TYR A 74 -10.12 -0.93 -3.51
C TYR A 74 -11.49 -0.60 -4.08
N TYR A 75 -12.26 -1.63 -4.44
CA TYR A 75 -13.59 -1.44 -4.99
C TYR A 75 -14.58 -1.03 -3.90
N LEU A 76 -15.32 0.04 -4.19
CA LEU A 76 -16.56 0.35 -3.48
C LEU A 76 -17.69 -0.60 -3.93
N PRO A 77 -18.80 -0.70 -3.17
CA PRO A 77 -19.95 -1.51 -3.55
C PRO A 77 -20.40 -1.24 -5.00
N GLY A 78 -20.62 -2.31 -5.77
CA GLY A 78 -21.01 -2.27 -7.19
C GLY A 78 -19.86 -2.03 -8.18
N GLN A 79 -18.74 -1.43 -7.77
CA GLN A 79 -17.66 -1.11 -8.71
C GLN A 79 -17.00 -2.33 -9.34
N LYS A 80 -16.88 -3.43 -8.60
CA LYS A 80 -16.33 -4.67 -9.14
C LYS A 80 -17.15 -5.19 -10.33
N GLU A 81 -18.48 -5.17 -10.21
CA GLU A 81 -19.39 -5.61 -11.27
C GLU A 81 -19.30 -4.72 -12.50
N LEU A 82 -19.16 -3.40 -12.28
CA LEU A 82 -19.07 -2.41 -13.34
C LEU A 82 -17.73 -2.43 -14.08
N PHE A 83 -16.61 -2.66 -13.39
CA PHE A 83 -15.27 -2.37 -13.93
C PHE A 83 -14.35 -3.58 -14.07
N ALA A 84 -14.53 -4.65 -13.30
CA ALA A 84 -13.50 -5.70 -13.21
C ALA A 84 -13.25 -6.42 -14.54
N TYR A 85 -14.28 -6.58 -15.38
CA TYR A 85 -14.14 -7.19 -16.70
C TYR A 85 -13.45 -6.24 -17.69
N GLU A 86 -13.95 -5.01 -17.82
CA GLU A 86 -13.42 -4.05 -18.79
C GLU A 86 -11.97 -3.64 -18.49
N MET A 87 -11.58 -3.52 -17.21
CA MET A 87 -10.20 -3.22 -16.81
C MET A 87 -9.16 -4.30 -17.22
N GLN A 88 -9.62 -5.49 -17.59
CA GLN A 88 -8.77 -6.60 -18.03
C GLN A 88 -8.65 -6.70 -19.56
N ARG A 89 -9.40 -5.88 -20.29
CA ARG A 89 -9.43 -5.93 -21.75
C ARG A 89 -8.32 -5.08 -22.34
N PRO A 90 -7.69 -5.56 -23.43
CA PRO A 90 -6.83 -4.71 -24.22
C PRO A 90 -7.65 -3.64 -24.97
N GLU A 91 -7.03 -2.50 -25.19
CA GLU A 91 -7.62 -1.34 -25.86
C GLU A 91 -6.88 -1.02 -27.17
N TYR A 92 -7.43 -0.08 -27.93
CA TYR A 92 -6.85 0.39 -29.20
C TYR A 92 -6.56 -0.74 -30.19
N GLN A 93 -7.53 -1.64 -30.40
CA GLN A 93 -7.40 -2.80 -31.30
C GLN A 93 -6.18 -3.67 -30.95
N ASN A 94 -6.08 -4.09 -29.69
CA ASN A 94 -4.99 -4.93 -29.16
C ASN A 94 -3.59 -4.30 -29.25
N ARG A 95 -3.50 -2.97 -29.14
CA ARG A 95 -2.22 -2.22 -29.09
C ARG A 95 -1.87 -1.71 -27.71
N LEU A 96 -2.82 -1.70 -26.78
CA LEU A 96 -2.62 -1.28 -25.40
C LEU A 96 -3.12 -2.38 -24.46
N PHE A 97 -2.25 -2.85 -23.57
CA PHE A 97 -2.56 -3.87 -22.58
C PHE A 97 -2.31 -3.30 -21.19
N PHE A 98 -3.22 -3.53 -20.26
CA PHE A 98 -3.12 -3.04 -18.89
C PHE A 98 -2.64 -4.15 -17.96
N ALA A 99 -1.74 -3.79 -17.05
CA ALA A 99 -1.26 -4.68 -16.00
C ALA A 99 -1.00 -3.87 -14.73
N GLY A 100 -1.02 -4.58 -13.60
CA GLY A 100 -0.88 -4.00 -12.27
C GLY A 100 -1.95 -4.54 -11.34
N GLU A 101 -1.69 -4.42 -10.04
CA GLU A 101 -2.56 -4.96 -9.00
C GLU A 101 -4.05 -4.55 -9.20
N HIS A 102 -4.30 -3.29 -9.53
CA HIS A 102 -5.62 -2.72 -9.78
C HIS A 102 -6.42 -3.38 -10.91
N THR A 103 -5.74 -3.92 -11.94
CA THR A 103 -6.38 -4.63 -13.06
C THR A 103 -6.75 -6.08 -12.73
N SER A 104 -6.35 -6.56 -11.56
CA SER A 104 -6.64 -7.92 -11.10
C SER A 104 -7.84 -7.96 -10.14
N THR A 105 -8.26 -9.15 -9.74
CA THR A 105 -9.25 -9.36 -8.66
C THR A 105 -8.61 -9.46 -7.28
N LYS A 106 -7.28 -9.35 -7.18
CA LYS A 106 -6.48 -9.50 -5.94
C LYS A 106 -5.80 -8.17 -5.58
N HIS A 107 -6.62 -7.16 -5.35
CA HIS A 107 -6.18 -5.83 -4.95
C HIS A 107 -5.35 -5.83 -3.65
N GLY A 108 -4.38 -4.92 -3.53
CA GLY A 108 -3.46 -4.80 -2.40
C GLY A 108 -2.36 -5.88 -2.31
N TRP A 109 -2.28 -6.79 -3.28
CA TRP A 109 -1.33 -7.91 -3.23
C TRP A 109 -0.41 -7.98 -4.45
N ILE A 110 0.85 -8.40 -4.21
CA ILE A 110 1.81 -8.72 -5.28
C ILE A 110 1.23 -9.78 -6.24
N GLN A 111 0.46 -10.74 -5.72
CA GLN A 111 -0.18 -11.76 -6.55
C GLN A 111 -1.11 -11.18 -7.62
N GLY A 112 -1.76 -10.04 -7.35
CA GLY A 112 -2.59 -9.34 -8.32
C GLY A 112 -1.77 -8.73 -9.46
N ALA A 113 -0.65 -8.09 -9.12
CA ALA A 113 0.30 -7.55 -10.10
C ALA A 113 0.93 -8.66 -10.94
N LEU A 114 1.35 -9.75 -10.31
CA LEU A 114 1.93 -10.92 -11.00
C LEU A 114 0.93 -11.56 -11.97
N PHE A 115 -0.32 -11.77 -11.52
CA PHE A 115 -1.36 -12.37 -12.34
C PHE A 115 -1.69 -11.51 -13.57
N SER A 116 -1.94 -10.21 -13.37
CA SER A 116 -2.27 -9.29 -14.47
C SER A 116 -1.10 -9.10 -15.44
N GLY A 117 0.13 -9.01 -14.95
CA GLY A 117 1.33 -8.95 -15.80
C GLY A 117 1.46 -10.16 -16.71
N LYS A 118 1.28 -11.38 -16.17
CA LYS A 118 1.24 -12.61 -16.98
C LYS A 118 0.11 -12.58 -18.00
N MET A 119 -1.08 -12.13 -17.60
CA MET A 119 -2.25 -12.09 -18.47
C MET A 119 -2.05 -11.14 -19.65
N ALA A 120 -1.58 -9.92 -19.39
CA ALA A 120 -1.27 -8.93 -20.42
C ALA A 120 -0.20 -9.44 -21.40
N ALA A 121 0.87 -10.07 -20.89
CA ALA A 121 1.89 -10.67 -21.74
C ALA A 121 1.32 -11.79 -22.65
N ASN A 122 0.45 -12.64 -22.11
CA ASN A 122 -0.22 -13.68 -22.90
C ASN A 122 -1.15 -13.07 -23.97
N GLN A 123 -1.95 -12.06 -23.60
CA GLN A 123 -2.84 -11.37 -24.54
C GLN A 123 -2.06 -10.73 -25.69
N LEU A 124 -0.92 -10.09 -25.39
CA LEU A 124 -0.01 -9.56 -26.41
C LEU A 124 0.50 -10.67 -27.34
N ALA A 125 0.98 -11.78 -26.77
CA ALA A 125 1.49 -12.91 -27.56
C ALA A 125 0.41 -13.50 -28.49
N TYR A 126 -0.83 -13.63 -28.00
CA TYR A 126 -1.94 -14.09 -28.84
C TYR A 126 -2.29 -13.09 -29.94
N ALA A 127 -2.34 -11.79 -29.63
CA ALA A 127 -2.68 -10.75 -30.60
C ALA A 127 -1.68 -10.71 -31.78
N LEU A 128 -0.39 -10.89 -31.51
CA LEU A 128 0.65 -10.96 -32.55
C LEU A 128 0.52 -12.19 -33.46
N ASN A 129 0.02 -13.31 -32.93
CA ASN A 129 -0.18 -14.54 -33.71
C ASN A 129 -1.48 -14.56 -34.53
N THR A 130 -2.32 -13.52 -34.39
CA THR A 130 -3.59 -13.38 -35.11
C THR A 130 -3.55 -12.28 -36.19
N LEU A 131 -2.39 -11.64 -36.39
CA LEU A 131 -2.07 -10.77 -37.52
C LEU A 131 -1.46 -11.57 -38.67
#